data_AF-A0ABD3X134-F1
#
_entry.id   AF-A0ABD3X134-F1
#
_cell.length_a   1.000
_cell.length_b   1.000
_cell.length_c   1.000
_cell.angle_alpha   90.00
_cell.angle_beta   90.00
_cell.angle_gamma   90.00
#
_symmetry.space_group_name_H-M   'P 1'
#
loop_
_entity.id
_entity.type
_entity.pdbx_description
1 polymer ?
#
loop_
_entity_poly.entity_id
_entity_poly.type
_entity_poly.pdbx_seq_one_letter_code
_entity_poly.pdbx_strand_id
1 'polypeptide(L)'
;MRLVIVDDYKAVSDWAARYIRRRILDFKPGPDRYFTLGLPTGSTPLGTYRRLIEFHKAGLLSFKYVKTFNMDEYVALPRDHPESYHSFMWNNFFKHIDINPENAHILDGNAPDLIKECDQYEQKITEAGGIELFVGCIGPDGHIAFNEPGSSLVSRTRLKTLAHDTIIANARFFGGDVSKVPTQALTVGVGTVMDARECQSLITALPRHPGYFKTL
;
A
#
# COMPACT_ATOMS: atom_id res chain seq x y z
N MET A 1 3.80 -19.05 -7.30
CA MET A 1 2.70 -18.47 -6.51
C MET A 1 2.38 -19.38 -5.33
N ARG A 2 2.02 -18.83 -4.17
CA ARG A 2 1.52 -19.58 -3.00
C ARG A 2 0.18 -18.99 -2.58
N LEU A 3 -0.82 -19.84 -2.39
CA LEU A 3 -2.12 -19.45 -1.84
C LEU A 3 -2.22 -19.97 -0.40
N VAL A 4 -2.50 -19.07 0.54
CA VAL A 4 -2.71 -19.41 1.95
C VAL A 4 -4.16 -19.10 2.30
N ILE A 5 -4.93 -20.14 2.59
CA ILE A 5 -6.34 -20.04 2.95
C ILE A 5 -6.43 -20.16 4.47
N VAL A 6 -7.13 -19.20 5.08
CA VAL A 6 -7.36 -19.12 6.53
C VAL A 6 -8.80 -18.72 6.78
N ASP A 7 -9.28 -18.99 8.00
CA ASP A 7 -10.72 -18.96 8.29
C ASP A 7 -11.33 -17.56 8.27
N ASP A 8 -10.59 -16.54 8.72
CA ASP A 8 -11.14 -15.20 8.93
C ASP A 8 -10.13 -14.05 8.72
N TYR A 9 -10.66 -12.82 8.77
CA TYR A 9 -9.89 -11.58 8.66
C TYR A 9 -8.73 -11.48 9.66
N LYS A 10 -8.94 -11.94 10.90
CA LYS A 10 -7.93 -11.89 11.95
C LYS A 10 -6.80 -12.86 11.64
N ALA A 11 -7.11 -14.05 11.11
CA ALA A 11 -6.13 -15.02 10.66
C ALA A 11 -5.34 -14.50 9.45
N VAL A 12 -5.99 -13.84 8.46
CA VAL A 12 -5.30 -13.20 7.34
C VAL A 12 -4.32 -12.13 7.86
N SER A 13 -4.81 -11.27 8.74
CA SER A 13 -4.04 -10.17 9.33
C SER A 13 -2.82 -10.67 10.13
N ASP A 14 -3.02 -11.70 10.96
CA ASP A 14 -1.96 -12.30 11.76
C ASP A 14 -0.92 -13.01 10.89
N TRP A 15 -1.38 -13.80 9.92
CA TRP A 15 -0.48 -14.49 8.99
C TRP A 15 0.36 -13.48 8.20
N ALA A 16 -0.27 -12.43 7.69
CA ALA A 16 0.42 -11.39 6.93
C ALA A 16 1.48 -10.66 7.77
N ALA A 17 1.12 -10.23 8.98
CA ALA A 17 2.05 -9.54 9.86
C ALA A 17 3.23 -10.43 10.28
N ARG A 18 2.98 -11.72 10.55
CA ARG A 18 4.05 -12.69 10.85
C ARG A 18 4.98 -12.87 9.65
N TYR A 19 4.44 -12.90 8.44
CA TYR A 19 5.23 -13.01 7.22
C TYR A 19 6.13 -11.80 7.01
N ILE A 20 5.56 -10.59 7.08
CA ILE A 20 6.30 -9.32 6.97
C ILE A 20 7.41 -9.27 8.04
N ARG A 21 7.08 -9.55 9.30
CA ARG A 21 8.05 -9.63 10.39
C ARG A 21 9.18 -10.61 10.06
N ARG A 22 8.86 -11.81 9.59
CA ARG A 22 9.84 -12.82 9.23
C ARG A 22 10.78 -12.34 8.12
N ARG A 23 10.24 -11.73 7.06
CA ARG A 23 11.03 -11.19 5.94
C ARG A 23 11.99 -10.09 6.40
N ILE A 24 11.53 -9.15 7.24
CA ILE A 24 12.37 -8.10 7.81
C ILE A 24 13.48 -8.72 8.67
N LEU A 25 13.16 -9.65 9.56
CA LEU A 25 14.16 -10.27 10.46
C LEU A 25 15.18 -11.13 9.71
N ASP A 26 14.76 -11.88 8.69
CA ASP A 26 15.66 -12.72 7.88
C ASP A 26 16.59 -11.87 7.01
N PHE A 27 16.12 -10.70 6.55
CA PHE A 27 16.93 -9.75 5.80
C PHE A 27 18.03 -9.10 6.65
N LYS A 28 17.81 -8.95 7.97
CA LYS A 28 18.71 -8.32 8.94
C LYS A 28 19.12 -6.89 8.53
N PRO A 29 18.17 -5.95 8.45
CA PRO A 29 18.46 -4.59 8.01
C PRO A 29 19.35 -3.85 9.02
N GLY A 30 20.13 -2.90 8.52
CA GLY A 30 21.08 -2.11 9.28
C GLY A 30 21.35 -0.75 8.63
N PRO A 31 22.27 0.07 9.20
CA PRO A 31 22.54 1.43 8.74
C PRO A 31 22.85 1.57 7.25
N ASP A 32 23.51 0.57 6.65
CA ASP A 32 23.92 0.57 5.24
C ASP A 32 23.08 -0.39 4.38
N ARG A 33 22.03 -0.98 4.96
CA ARG A 33 21.23 -2.01 4.31
C ARG A 33 19.78 -1.95 4.80
N TYR A 34 18.97 -1.15 4.11
CA TYR A 34 17.56 -0.99 4.46
C TYR A 34 16.71 -2.10 3.86
N PHE A 35 15.70 -2.55 4.60
CA PHE A 35 14.63 -3.37 4.03
C PHE A 35 13.59 -2.44 3.40
N THR A 36 13.27 -2.64 2.12
CA THR A 36 12.28 -1.82 1.41
C THR A 36 10.92 -2.52 1.35
N LEU A 37 9.87 -1.84 1.83
CA LEU A 37 8.54 -2.40 2.03
C LEU A 37 7.47 -1.57 1.31
N GLY A 38 6.81 -2.17 0.31
CA GLY A 38 5.64 -1.59 -0.33
C GLY A 38 4.37 -1.78 0.52
N LEU A 39 3.57 -0.73 0.72
CA LEU A 39 2.42 -0.75 1.64
C LEU A 39 1.10 -0.26 0.99
N PRO A 40 -0.03 -0.94 1.24
CA PRO A 40 -1.34 -0.52 0.76
C PRO A 40 -2.11 0.28 1.82
N THR A 41 -3.15 1.01 1.41
CA THR A 41 -4.15 1.60 2.31
C THR A 41 -5.45 0.78 2.29
N GLY A 42 -6.55 1.34 2.80
CA GLY A 42 -7.87 0.70 2.85
C GLY A 42 -8.10 -0.14 4.10
N SER A 43 -9.26 -0.81 4.18
CA SER A 43 -9.68 -1.54 5.37
C SER A 43 -8.97 -2.89 5.56
N THR A 44 -8.61 -3.55 4.46
CA THR A 44 -7.97 -4.87 4.46
C THR A 44 -6.67 -4.91 5.29
N PRO A 45 -5.69 -3.99 5.13
CA PRO A 45 -4.42 -4.08 5.85
C PRO A 45 -4.47 -3.61 7.32
N LEU A 46 -5.58 -3.04 7.81
CA LEU A 46 -5.64 -2.46 9.17
C LEU A 46 -5.29 -3.48 10.27
N GLY A 47 -5.76 -4.72 10.18
CA GLY A 47 -5.44 -5.77 11.12
C GLY A 47 -3.96 -6.15 11.07
N THR A 48 -3.36 -6.19 9.87
CA THR A 48 -1.92 -6.39 9.68
C THR A 48 -1.11 -5.29 10.36
N TYR A 49 -1.49 -4.01 10.18
CA TYR A 49 -0.81 -2.89 10.85
C TYR A 49 -0.89 -2.98 12.37
N ARG A 50 -2.05 -3.31 12.94
CA ARG A 50 -2.19 -3.52 14.39
C ARG A 50 -1.25 -4.59 14.91
N ARG A 51 -1.15 -5.74 14.22
CA ARG A 51 -0.23 -6.83 14.60
C ARG A 51 1.24 -6.44 14.47
N LEU A 52 1.62 -5.68 13.45
CA LEU A 52 2.99 -5.15 13.30
C LEU A 52 3.35 -4.17 14.42
N ILE A 53 2.42 -3.30 14.82
CA ILE A 53 2.59 -2.40 15.97
C ILE A 53 2.75 -3.20 17.27
N GLU A 54 1.96 -4.26 17.47
CA GLU A 54 2.10 -5.14 18.64
C GLU A 54 3.48 -5.80 18.68
N PHE A 55 3.98 -6.31 17.54
CA PHE A 55 5.33 -6.87 17.48
C PHE A 55 6.41 -5.82 17.81
N HIS A 56 6.23 -4.59 17.33
CA HIS A 56 7.16 -3.51 17.66
C HIS A 56 7.15 -3.16 19.16
N LYS A 57 5.97 -2.94 19.74
CA LYS A 57 5.81 -2.62 21.16
C LYS A 57 6.32 -3.74 22.07
N ALA A 58 6.28 -4.99 21.62
CA ALA A 58 6.83 -6.14 22.32
C ALA A 58 8.36 -6.32 22.14
N GLY A 59 9.04 -5.43 21.40
CA GLY A 59 10.48 -5.53 21.11
C GLY A 59 10.84 -6.65 20.12
N LEU A 60 9.86 -7.19 19.39
CA LEU A 60 10.02 -8.32 18.47
C LEU A 60 10.28 -7.91 17.01
N LEU A 61 10.18 -6.61 16.72
CA LEU A 61 10.37 -6.02 15.40
C LEU A 61 10.76 -4.53 15.52
N SER A 62 11.70 -4.07 14.69
CA SER A 62 12.07 -2.66 14.55
C SER A 62 11.96 -2.26 13.08
N PHE A 63 11.52 -1.02 12.87
CA PHE A 63 11.39 -0.35 11.58
C PHE A 63 12.44 0.74 11.37
N LYS A 64 13.40 0.88 12.30
CA LYS A 64 14.48 1.87 12.22
C LYS A 64 15.25 1.85 10.90
N TYR A 65 15.48 0.65 10.37
CA TYR A 65 16.18 0.41 9.09
C TYR A 65 15.25 -0.12 8.00
N VAL A 66 13.99 0.32 8.01
CA VAL A 66 13.00 0.02 6.97
C VAL A 66 12.69 1.31 6.20
N LYS A 67 12.66 1.21 4.86
CA LYS A 67 12.10 2.24 3.97
C LYS A 67 10.77 1.75 3.41
N THR A 68 9.74 2.58 3.47
CA THR A 68 8.41 2.21 3.00
C THR A 68 8.01 3.02 1.78
N PHE A 69 7.30 2.39 0.85
CA PHE A 69 6.74 3.04 -0.33
C PHE A 69 5.24 2.71 -0.41
N ASN A 70 4.39 3.71 -0.26
CA ASN A 70 2.95 3.53 -0.44
C ASN A 70 2.56 3.41 -1.92
N MET A 71 1.43 2.73 -2.16
CA MET A 71 0.92 2.47 -3.51
C MET A 71 0.42 3.73 -4.21
N ASP A 72 -0.23 4.63 -3.50
CA ASP A 72 -1.03 5.68 -4.11
C ASP A 72 -1.27 6.86 -3.14
N GLU A 73 -1.75 7.98 -3.70
CA GLU A 73 -2.30 9.13 -2.98
C GLU A 73 -3.31 9.86 -3.88
N TYR A 74 -4.35 10.44 -3.28
CA TYR A 74 -5.32 11.26 -4.02
C TYR A 74 -4.70 12.57 -4.51
N VAL A 75 -5.08 12.99 -5.71
CA VAL A 75 -4.67 14.29 -6.26
C VAL A 75 -5.54 15.40 -5.69
N ALA A 76 -4.91 16.54 -5.38
CA ALA A 76 -5.57 17.76 -4.88
C ALA A 76 -6.34 17.61 -3.56
N LEU A 77 -6.08 16.55 -2.79
CA LEU A 77 -6.60 16.40 -1.43
C LEU A 77 -5.54 16.92 -0.44
N PRO A 78 -5.88 17.85 0.47
CA PRO A 78 -4.92 18.36 1.45
C PRO A 78 -4.23 17.23 2.21
N ARG A 79 -2.92 17.33 2.40
CA ARG A 79 -2.11 16.28 3.03
C ARG A 79 -2.58 15.94 4.45
N ASP A 80 -3.10 16.93 5.18
CA ASP A 80 -3.65 16.82 6.54
C ASP A 80 -5.14 16.46 6.56
N HIS A 81 -5.79 16.31 5.40
CA HIS A 81 -7.17 15.83 5.33
C HIS A 81 -7.26 14.44 5.98
N PRO A 82 -8.27 14.14 6.83
CA PRO A 82 -8.36 12.87 7.54
C PRO A 82 -8.34 11.63 6.64
N GLU A 83 -8.93 11.76 5.45
CA GLU A 83 -9.02 10.69 4.45
C GLU A 83 -7.90 10.70 3.40
N SER A 84 -6.87 11.56 3.53
CA SER A 84 -5.66 11.41 2.70
C SER A 84 -4.93 10.12 3.06
N TYR A 85 -4.27 9.50 2.10
CA TYR A 85 -3.51 8.28 2.37
C TYR A 85 -2.27 8.56 3.24
N HIS A 86 -1.74 9.78 3.16
CA HIS A 86 -0.82 10.31 4.15
C HIS A 86 -1.38 10.25 5.57
N SER A 87 -2.54 10.87 5.84
CA SER A 87 -3.18 10.84 7.16
C SER A 87 -3.50 9.41 7.59
N PHE A 88 -4.01 8.58 6.68
CA PHE A 88 -4.30 7.17 6.93
C PHE A 88 -3.07 6.44 7.45
N MET A 89 -1.93 6.54 6.76
CA MET A 89 -0.72 5.79 7.12
C MET A 89 -0.11 6.28 8.44
N TRP A 90 -0.08 7.59 8.66
CA TRP A 90 0.39 8.14 9.94
C TRP A 90 -0.51 7.77 11.10
N ASN A 91 -1.83 7.80 10.91
CA ASN A 91 -2.78 7.49 11.96
C ASN A 91 -2.83 6.01 12.32
N ASN A 92 -2.71 5.13 11.34
CA ASN A 92 -2.89 3.69 11.52
C ASN A 92 -1.58 2.91 11.66
N PHE A 93 -0.43 3.47 11.30
CA PHE A 93 0.83 2.74 11.32
C PHE A 93 2.04 3.57 11.77
N PHE A 94 2.47 4.56 10.97
CA PHE A 94 3.82 5.14 11.10
C PHE A 94 4.10 5.81 12.46
N LYS A 95 3.13 6.49 13.07
CA LYS A 95 3.33 7.14 14.39
C LYS A 95 3.42 6.16 15.57
N HIS A 96 3.17 4.88 15.35
CA HIS A 96 3.13 3.84 16.40
C HIS A 96 4.35 2.91 16.37
N ILE A 97 5.31 3.16 15.49
CA ILE A 97 6.53 2.38 15.28
C ILE A 97 7.76 3.30 15.24
N ASP A 98 8.96 2.73 15.29
CA ASP A 98 10.25 3.44 15.29
C ASP A 98 10.80 3.72 13.88
N ILE A 99 9.93 3.92 12.88
CA ILE A 99 10.35 4.31 11.53
C ILE A 99 10.85 5.76 11.54
N ASN A 100 11.96 6.03 10.84
CA ASN A 100 12.36 7.41 10.55
C ASN A 100 11.37 8.00 9.53
N PRO A 101 10.73 9.16 9.80
CA PRO A 101 9.83 9.82 8.85
C PRO A 101 10.41 10.01 7.44
N GLU A 102 11.72 10.23 7.30
CA GLU A 102 12.39 10.37 5.99
C GLU A 102 12.39 9.08 5.17
N ASN A 103 12.23 7.93 5.84
CA ASN A 103 12.11 6.61 5.22
C ASN A 103 10.65 6.23 4.92
N ALA A 104 9.68 7.09 5.21
CA ALA A 104 8.27 6.87 4.89
C ALA A 104 7.88 7.63 3.61
N HIS A 105 7.94 6.95 2.47
CA HIS A 105 7.65 7.52 1.16
C HIS A 105 6.18 7.30 0.77
N ILE A 106 5.48 8.40 0.50
CA ILE A 106 4.12 8.46 -0.03
C ILE A 106 4.14 9.48 -1.17
N LEU A 107 3.43 9.19 -2.26
CA LEU A 107 3.29 10.10 -3.40
C LEU A 107 2.68 11.45 -2.95
N ASP A 108 3.20 12.56 -3.47
CA ASP A 108 2.62 13.88 -3.24
C ASP A 108 1.56 14.23 -4.29
N GLY A 109 0.30 13.96 -3.98
CA GLY A 109 -0.85 14.31 -4.82
C GLY A 109 -1.10 15.81 -4.97
N ASN A 110 -0.35 16.68 -4.28
CA ASN A 110 -0.40 18.14 -4.42
C ASN A 110 0.87 18.73 -5.02
N ALA A 111 1.78 17.88 -5.55
CA ALA A 111 2.98 18.36 -6.20
C ALA A 111 2.65 19.29 -7.40
N PRO A 112 3.43 20.36 -7.62
CA PRO A 112 3.18 21.30 -8.71
C PRO A 112 3.33 20.65 -10.10
N ASP A 113 4.12 19.58 -10.19
CA ASP A 113 4.29 18.76 -11.38
C ASP A 113 4.10 17.28 -11.01
N LEU A 114 2.90 16.77 -11.27
CA LEU A 114 2.50 15.41 -10.92
C LEU A 114 3.24 14.34 -11.73
N ILE A 115 3.65 14.65 -12.96
CA ILE A 115 4.40 13.70 -13.81
C ILE A 115 5.81 13.56 -13.23
N LYS A 116 6.44 14.69 -12.92
CA LYS A 116 7.75 14.70 -12.27
C LYS A 116 7.73 14.00 -10.91
N GLU A 117 6.68 14.18 -10.12
CA GLU A 117 6.52 13.45 -8.84
C GLU A 117 6.52 11.93 -9.07
N CYS A 118 5.79 11.44 -10.08
CA CYS A 118 5.78 10.02 -10.43
C CYS A 118 7.17 9.50 -10.83
N ASP A 119 7.89 10.24 -11.69
CA ASP A 119 9.23 9.87 -12.13
C ASP A 119 10.23 9.84 -10.96
N GLN A 120 10.15 10.84 -10.07
CA GLN A 120 10.98 10.91 -8.87
C GLN A 120 10.65 9.78 -7.88
N TYR A 121 9.40 9.35 -7.80
CA TYR A 121 9.01 8.23 -6.96
C TYR A 121 9.63 6.91 -7.44
N GLU A 122 9.61 6.67 -8.75
CA GLU A 122 10.28 5.51 -9.38
C GLU A 122 11.81 5.56 -9.19
N GLN A 123 12.40 6.75 -9.30
CA GLN A 123 13.81 6.95 -9.03
C GLN A 123 14.15 6.63 -7.58
N LYS A 124 13.37 7.11 -6.60
CA LYS A 124 13.57 6.80 -5.17
C LYS A 124 13.50 5.30 -4.88
N ILE A 125 12.59 4.57 -5.53
CA ILE A 125 12.51 3.10 -5.42
C ILE A 125 13.80 2.46 -5.96
N THR A 126 14.27 2.91 -7.13
CA THR A 126 15.48 2.39 -7.77
C THR A 126 16.73 2.68 -6.94
N GLU A 127 16.87 3.89 -6.42
CA GLU A 127 17.98 4.32 -5.55
C GLU A 127 17.98 3.58 -4.21
N ALA A 128 16.82 3.13 -3.74
CA ALA A 128 16.71 2.27 -2.57
C ALA A 128 17.04 0.79 -2.86
N GLY A 129 17.36 0.44 -4.11
CA GLY A 129 17.71 -0.92 -4.54
C GLY A 129 16.53 -1.78 -5.01
N GLY A 130 15.35 -1.15 -5.21
CA GLY A 130 14.08 -1.83 -5.48
C GLY A 130 13.31 -2.19 -4.21
N ILE A 131 12.15 -2.83 -4.37
CA ILE A 131 11.28 -3.25 -3.25
C ILE A 131 11.55 -4.72 -2.89
N GLU A 132 11.87 -5.01 -1.62
CA GLU A 132 12.09 -6.38 -1.13
C GLU A 132 10.78 -7.14 -0.93
N LEU A 133 9.75 -6.46 -0.42
CA LEU A 133 8.40 -7.02 -0.26
C LEU A 133 7.36 -5.95 -0.57
N PHE A 134 6.49 -6.20 -1.54
CA PHE A 134 5.34 -5.34 -1.82
C PHE A 134 4.08 -5.99 -1.28
N VAL A 135 3.47 -5.39 -0.25
CA VAL A 135 2.18 -5.82 0.28
C VAL A 135 1.07 -5.08 -0.46
N GLY A 136 0.12 -5.81 -1.02
CA GLY A 136 -1.02 -5.27 -1.75
C GLY A 136 -2.35 -5.82 -1.27
N CYS A 137 -3.42 -5.17 -1.68
CA CYS A 137 -4.79 -5.66 -1.53
C CYS A 137 -5.46 -5.69 -2.89
N ILE A 138 -6.43 -6.58 -3.06
CA ILE A 138 -7.15 -6.74 -4.33
C ILE A 138 -8.58 -6.24 -4.17
N GLY A 139 -8.97 -5.35 -5.07
CA GLY A 139 -10.33 -4.85 -5.21
C GLY A 139 -11.29 -5.95 -5.70
N PRO A 140 -12.61 -5.76 -5.54
CA PRO A 140 -13.61 -6.74 -5.97
C PRO A 140 -13.66 -6.98 -7.49
N ASP A 141 -13.12 -6.05 -8.27
CA ASP A 141 -12.93 -6.09 -9.73
C ASP A 141 -11.55 -6.65 -10.14
N GLY A 142 -10.68 -6.97 -9.18
CA GLY A 142 -9.31 -7.46 -9.40
C GLY A 142 -8.23 -6.38 -9.43
N HIS A 143 -8.54 -5.10 -9.18
CA HIS A 143 -7.51 -4.05 -9.19
C HIS A 143 -6.52 -4.18 -8.02
N ILE A 144 -5.30 -3.68 -8.24
CA ILE A 144 -4.27 -3.46 -7.23
C ILE A 144 -3.86 -1.98 -7.25
N ALA A 145 -3.78 -1.34 -6.08
CA ALA A 145 -3.71 0.13 -6.01
C ALA A 145 -4.87 0.75 -6.83
N PHE A 146 -4.63 1.85 -7.54
CA PHE A 146 -5.58 2.38 -8.54
C PHE A 146 -5.34 1.84 -9.97
N ASN A 147 -4.74 0.66 -10.12
CA ASN A 147 -4.62 -0.02 -11.42
C ASN A 147 -5.91 -0.75 -11.79
N GLU A 148 -6.93 0.03 -12.14
CA GLU A 148 -8.26 -0.42 -12.53
C GLU A 148 -8.24 -1.26 -13.84
N PRO A 149 -9.28 -2.06 -14.11
CA PRO A 149 -9.41 -2.83 -15.34
C PRO A 149 -9.13 -2.00 -16.61
N GLY A 150 -8.31 -2.56 -17.49
CA GLY A 150 -7.81 -1.87 -18.69
C GLY A 150 -6.45 -1.17 -18.49
N SER A 151 -5.92 -1.13 -17.27
CA SER A 151 -4.53 -0.70 -17.03
C SER A 151 -3.51 -1.62 -17.72
N SER A 152 -2.45 -1.05 -18.28
CA SER A 152 -1.35 -1.81 -18.86
C SER A 152 -0.66 -2.68 -17.81
N LEU A 153 -0.38 -3.94 -18.15
CA LEU A 153 0.34 -4.89 -17.29
C LEU A 153 1.80 -4.50 -17.04
N VAL A 154 2.36 -3.60 -17.87
CA VAL A 154 3.72 -3.06 -17.72
C VAL A 154 3.69 -1.57 -17.36
N SER A 155 2.57 -1.07 -16.82
CA SER A 155 2.43 0.32 -16.41
C SER A 155 3.44 0.71 -15.32
N ARG A 156 3.84 1.98 -15.31
CA ARG A 156 4.64 2.63 -14.26
C ARG A 156 3.78 3.54 -13.38
N THR A 157 4.42 4.13 -12.37
CA THR A 157 3.84 5.17 -11.52
C THR A 157 3.30 6.31 -12.37
N ARG A 158 2.04 6.70 -12.17
CA ARG A 158 1.35 7.68 -13.04
C ARG A 158 0.16 8.34 -12.35
N LEU A 159 -0.27 9.45 -12.96
CA LEU A 159 -1.59 10.02 -12.75
C LEU A 159 -2.67 9.09 -13.34
N LYS A 160 -3.72 8.84 -12.56
CA LYS A 160 -4.86 8.01 -12.94
C LYS A 160 -6.17 8.72 -12.60
N THR A 161 -7.05 8.83 -13.58
CA THR A 161 -8.46 9.18 -13.35
C THR A 161 -9.19 7.97 -12.80
N LEU A 162 -9.89 8.12 -11.68
CA LEU A 162 -10.62 7.04 -11.01
C LEU A 162 -11.89 6.69 -11.78
N ALA A 163 -12.21 5.40 -11.86
CA ALA A 163 -13.48 4.93 -12.39
C ALA A 163 -14.63 5.31 -11.45
N HIS A 164 -15.83 5.44 -12.03
CA HIS A 164 -17.02 5.82 -11.28
C HIS A 164 -17.31 4.86 -10.11
N ASP A 165 -17.13 3.55 -10.32
CA ASP A 165 -17.33 2.52 -9.28
C ASP A 165 -16.37 2.70 -8.10
N THR A 166 -15.11 3.10 -8.37
CA THR A 166 -14.11 3.41 -7.34
C THR A 166 -14.51 4.64 -6.53
N ILE A 167 -15.02 5.68 -7.20
CA ILE A 167 -15.53 6.90 -6.54
C ILE A 167 -16.71 6.55 -5.63
N ILE A 168 -17.68 5.74 -6.11
CA ILE A 168 -18.81 5.27 -5.30
C ILE A 168 -18.33 4.44 -4.11
N ALA A 169 -17.40 3.50 -4.32
CA ALA A 169 -16.89 2.64 -3.25
C ALA A 169 -16.16 3.45 -2.16
N ASN A 170 -15.45 4.51 -2.55
CA ASN A 170 -14.70 5.37 -1.64
C ASN A 170 -15.56 6.43 -0.95
N ALA A 171 -16.73 6.78 -1.50
CA ALA A 171 -17.64 7.77 -0.91
C ALA A 171 -18.01 7.46 0.55
N ARG A 172 -17.99 6.19 0.97
CA ARG A 172 -18.20 5.78 2.37
C ARG A 172 -17.22 6.44 3.36
N PHE A 173 -16.01 6.80 2.90
CA PHE A 173 -15.00 7.50 3.70
C PHE A 173 -15.23 9.02 3.69
N PHE A 174 -15.91 9.55 2.66
CA PHE A 174 -16.22 10.97 2.48
C PHE A 174 -17.66 11.31 2.92
N GLY A 175 -18.16 10.65 3.96
CA GLY A 175 -19.50 10.88 4.50
C GLY A 175 -20.65 10.44 3.59
N GLY A 176 -20.39 9.52 2.65
CA GLY A 176 -21.35 9.05 1.66
C GLY A 176 -21.53 9.97 0.44
N ASP A 177 -20.75 11.04 0.34
CA ASP A 177 -20.88 12.05 -0.71
C ASP A 177 -19.84 11.84 -1.82
N VAL A 178 -20.31 11.36 -2.96
CA VAL A 178 -19.51 11.10 -4.17
C VAL A 178 -18.82 12.36 -4.68
N SER A 179 -19.41 13.54 -4.48
CA SER A 179 -18.85 14.82 -4.96
C SER A 179 -17.59 15.26 -4.21
N LYS A 180 -17.38 14.72 -3.00
CA LYS A 180 -16.21 15.00 -2.16
C LYS A 180 -15.04 14.06 -2.42
N VAL A 181 -15.26 12.99 -3.17
CA VAL A 181 -14.22 12.02 -3.48
C VAL A 181 -13.34 12.60 -4.61
N PRO A 182 -12.01 12.65 -4.44
CA PRO A 182 -11.11 13.06 -5.51
C PRO A 182 -11.31 12.21 -6.77
N THR A 183 -11.27 12.83 -7.94
CA THR A 183 -11.49 12.15 -9.23
C THR A 183 -10.20 11.59 -9.83
N GLN A 184 -9.06 11.93 -9.26
CA GLN A 184 -7.74 11.52 -9.72
C GLN A 184 -6.86 11.09 -8.55
N ALA A 185 -5.91 10.21 -8.82
CA ALA A 185 -4.90 9.75 -7.89
C ALA A 185 -3.55 9.57 -8.61
N LEU A 186 -2.46 9.68 -7.85
CA LEU A 186 -1.17 9.13 -8.25
C LEU A 186 -1.13 7.68 -7.76
N THR A 187 -0.64 6.77 -8.60
CA THR A 187 -0.55 5.34 -8.25
C THR A 187 0.69 4.73 -8.86
N VAL A 188 1.34 3.84 -8.12
CA VAL A 188 2.33 2.91 -8.68
C VAL A 188 1.69 2.06 -9.77
N GLY A 189 2.48 1.69 -10.78
CA GLY A 189 2.02 0.85 -11.87
C GLY A 189 2.06 -0.64 -11.56
N VAL A 190 1.43 -1.44 -12.41
CA VAL A 190 1.51 -2.91 -12.31
C VAL A 190 2.96 -3.38 -12.47
N GLY A 191 3.70 -2.79 -13.41
CA GLY A 191 5.13 -3.07 -13.58
C GLY A 191 5.95 -2.67 -12.34
N THR A 192 5.64 -1.52 -11.73
CA THR A 192 6.29 -1.07 -10.50
C THR A 192 6.12 -2.06 -9.35
N VAL A 193 4.91 -2.61 -9.17
CA VAL A 193 4.66 -3.64 -8.16
C VAL A 193 5.38 -4.94 -8.51
N MET A 194 5.36 -5.35 -9.79
CA MET A 194 5.96 -6.60 -10.26
C MET A 194 7.50 -6.58 -10.27
N ASP A 195 8.13 -5.42 -10.24
CA ASP A 195 9.58 -5.27 -10.06
C ASP A 195 10.07 -5.64 -8.64
N ALA A 196 9.14 -5.76 -7.68
CA ALA A 196 9.49 -6.17 -6.33
C ALA A 196 10.06 -7.60 -6.31
N ARG A 197 10.98 -7.87 -5.37
CA ARG A 197 11.53 -9.22 -5.14
C ARG A 197 10.46 -10.21 -4.73
N GLU A 198 9.45 -9.73 -4.01
CA GLU A 198 8.32 -10.53 -3.58
C GLU A 198 7.05 -9.66 -3.47
N CYS A 199 5.91 -10.23 -3.88
CA CYS A 199 4.60 -9.61 -3.71
C CYS A 199 3.73 -10.46 -2.78
N GLN A 200 3.09 -9.82 -1.81
CA GLN A 200 2.13 -10.42 -0.91
C GLN A 200 0.77 -9.74 -1.08
N SER A 201 -0.23 -10.47 -1.54
CA SER A 201 -1.58 -9.96 -1.71
C SER A 201 -2.50 -10.40 -0.57
N LEU A 202 -3.25 -9.46 0.00
CA LEU A 202 -4.27 -9.71 1.02
C LEU A 202 -5.66 -9.65 0.40
N ILE A 203 -6.42 -10.74 0.56
CA ILE A 203 -7.78 -10.87 0.07
C ILE A 203 -8.68 -11.25 1.24
N THR A 204 -9.61 -10.37 1.59
CA THR A 204 -10.61 -10.61 2.63
C THR A 204 -11.97 -10.35 2.01
N ALA A 205 -12.67 -11.42 1.63
CA ALA A 205 -13.86 -11.36 0.81
C ALA A 205 -15.03 -12.13 1.43
N LEU A 206 -16.24 -11.63 1.23
CA LEU A 206 -17.43 -12.47 1.27
C LEU A 206 -17.46 -13.34 -0.01
N PRO A 207 -17.95 -14.59 0.04
CA PRO A 207 -17.73 -15.63 -0.98
C PRO A 207 -18.35 -15.42 -2.39
N ARG A 208 -18.56 -14.20 -2.89
CA ARG A 208 -19.30 -13.95 -4.15
C ARG A 208 -18.72 -12.94 -5.15
N HIS A 209 -17.48 -12.46 -5.00
CA HIS A 209 -16.91 -11.52 -5.98
C HIS A 209 -15.98 -12.20 -6.99
N PRO A 210 -16.29 -12.13 -8.30
CA PRO A 210 -15.55 -12.84 -9.34
C PRO A 210 -14.12 -12.34 -9.56
N GLY A 211 -13.79 -11.11 -9.13
CA GLY A 211 -12.43 -10.58 -9.23
C GLY A 211 -11.39 -11.43 -8.52
N TYR A 212 -11.73 -11.99 -7.34
CA TYR A 212 -10.81 -12.80 -6.55
C TYR A 212 -10.41 -14.12 -7.22
N PHE A 213 -11.33 -14.74 -7.97
CA PHE A 213 -11.05 -15.98 -8.71
C PHE A 213 -10.20 -15.73 -9.96
N LYS A 214 -10.18 -14.50 -10.49
CA LYS A 214 -9.35 -14.13 -11.66
C LYS A 214 -7.92 -13.78 -11.26
N THR A 215 -7.68 -13.47 -9.99
CA THR A 215 -6.35 -13.14 -9.45
C THR A 215 -5.58 -14.38 -8.97
N LEU A 216 -6.29 -15.48 -8.69
CA LEU A 216 -5.73 -16.81 -8.41
C LEU A 216 -5.38 -17.54 -9.72
#